data_AF-A0A962SWX3-F1
#
_entry.id   AF-A0A962SWX3-F1
#
_cell.length_a   1.000
_cell.length_b   1.000
_cell.length_c   1.000
_cell.angle_alpha   90.00
_cell.angle_beta   90.00
_cell.angle_gamma   90.00
#
_symmetry.space_group_name_H-M   'P 1'
#
loop_
_entity.id
_entity.type
_entity.pdbx_description
1 polymer ?
#
loop_
_entity_poly.entity_id
_entity_poly.type
_entity_poly.pdbx_seq_one_letter_code
_entity_poly.pdbx_strand_id
1 'polypeptide(L)'
;MMLRHSRNCLVLPKVRDLKELKMTLTERFDLWARQYEQQGIEKGIEKGIEKGIEKGEALLLRRQLMRRFGVLPEWAEQRLGQATTTELEA
;
A
#
# COMPACT_ATOMS: atom_id res chain seq x y z
N MET A 1 -25.92 -27.13 4.22
CA MET A 1 -26.57 -25.85 3.84
C MET A 1 -25.62 -24.72 4.22
N MET A 2 -24.91 -24.10 3.27
CA MET A 2 -23.94 -23.04 3.56
C MET A 2 -24.63 -21.67 3.53
N LEU A 3 -24.74 -21.01 4.68
CA LEU A 3 -25.19 -19.62 4.76
C LEU A 3 -24.04 -18.72 4.31
N ARG A 4 -24.14 -18.25 3.05
CA ARG A 4 -23.26 -17.23 2.48
C ARG A 4 -23.46 -15.94 3.27
N HIS A 5 -22.65 -15.72 4.30
CA HIS A 5 -22.58 -14.43 4.97
C HIS A 5 -22.04 -13.41 3.96
N SER A 6 -22.95 -12.56 3.46
CA SER A 6 -22.58 -11.37 2.70
C SER A 6 -21.78 -10.47 3.63
N ARG A 7 -20.48 -10.29 3.33
CA ARG A 7 -19.54 -9.50 4.15
C ARG A 7 -19.87 -8.00 4.23
N ASN A 8 -20.96 -7.56 3.59
CA ASN A 8 -21.38 -6.16 3.49
C ASN A 8 -22.74 -5.92 4.16
N CYS A 9 -23.01 -6.54 5.31
CA CYS A 9 -24.23 -6.25 6.08
C CYS A 9 -23.99 -5.02 6.98
N LEU A 10 -24.64 -3.90 6.65
CA LEU A 10 -24.66 -2.72 7.51
C LEU A 10 -25.58 -2.99 8.70
N VAL A 11 -25.02 -3.10 9.91
CA VAL A 11 -25.82 -3.21 11.14
C VAL A 11 -26.49 -1.86 11.41
N LEU A 12 -27.78 -1.78 11.08
CA LEU A 12 -28.57 -0.57 11.27
C LEU A 12 -28.76 -0.31 12.77
N PRO A 13 -28.49 0.92 13.25
CA PRO A 13 -28.79 1.28 14.63
C PRO A 13 -30.32 1.26 14.84
N LYS A 14 -30.75 0.85 16.03
CA LYS A 14 -32.15 1.02 16.44
C LYS A 14 -32.41 2.52 16.62
N VAL A 15 -33.17 3.09 15.70
CA VAL A 15 -33.58 4.50 15.70
C VAL A 15 -35.10 4.58 15.72
N ARG A 16 -35.63 5.67 16.24
CA ARG A 16 -37.07 5.86 16.43
C ARG A 16 -37.75 6.27 15.13
N ASP A 17 -37.06 7.07 14.31
CA ASP A 17 -37.58 7.63 13.06
C ASP A 17 -36.57 7.60 11.90
N LEU A 18 -37.08 7.65 10.67
CA LEU A 18 -36.28 7.69 9.43
C LEU A 18 -35.30 8.87 9.38
N LYS A 19 -35.68 10.02 9.96
CA LYS A 19 -34.82 11.21 10.03
C LYS A 19 -33.58 10.96 10.89
N GLU A 20 -33.75 10.27 12.02
CA GLU A 20 -32.67 9.86 12.91
C GLU A 20 -31.77 8.80 12.24
N LEU A 21 -32.35 7.86 11.49
CA LEU A 21 -31.57 6.91 10.68
C LEU A 21 -30.66 7.62 9.68
N LYS A 22 -31.22 8.60 8.95
CA LYS A 22 -30.48 9.34 7.93
C LYS A 22 -29.30 10.10 8.54
N MET A 23 -29.52 10.79 9.66
CA MET A 23 -28.46 11.53 10.36
C MET A 23 -27.34 10.60 10.84
N THR A 24 -27.70 9.50 11.53
CA THR A 24 -26.72 8.54 12.05
C THR A 24 -25.93 7.82 10.95
N LEU A 25 -26.56 7.54 9.80
CA LEU A 25 -25.85 6.98 8.65
C LEU A 25 -24.92 8.00 7.99
N THR A 26 -25.35 9.26 7.82
CA THR A 26 -24.49 10.31 7.27
C THR A 26 -23.24 10.48 8.11
N GLU A 27 -23.36 10.57 9.44
CA GLU A 27 -22.22 10.66 10.35
C GLU A 27 -21.27 9.46 10.24
N ARG A 28 -21.82 8.24 10.09
CA ARG A 28 -21.01 7.02 9.91
C ARG A 28 -20.29 6.99 8.56
N PHE A 29 -20.94 7.44 7.48
CA PHE A 29 -20.32 7.51 6.17
C PHE A 29 -19.19 8.54 6.15
N ASP A 30 -19.37 9.70 6.79
CA ASP A 30 -18.31 10.71 6.92
C ASP A 30 -17.13 10.16 7.73
N LEU A 31 -17.40 9.43 8.82
CA LEU A 31 -16.36 8.78 9.61
C LEU A 31 -15.59 7.74 8.78
N TRP A 32 -16.30 6.89 8.03
CA TRP A 32 -15.66 5.92 7.14
C TRP A 32 -14.86 6.60 6.05
N ALA A 33 -15.39 7.62 5.39
CA ALA A 33 -14.66 8.35 4.36
C ALA A 33 -13.31 8.86 4.88
N ARG A 34 -13.31 9.50 6.06
CA ARG A 34 -12.09 9.97 6.73
C ARG A 34 -11.14 8.82 7.09
N GLN A 35 -11.67 7.72 7.63
CA GLN A 35 -10.85 6.56 7.97
C GLN A 35 -10.20 5.91 6.74
N TYR A 36 -10.95 5.76 5.65
CA TYR A 36 -10.44 5.20 4.40
C TYR A 36 -9.42 6.12 3.73
N GLU A 37 -9.63 7.43 3.77
CA GLU A 37 -8.67 8.43 3.30
C GLU A 37 -7.37 8.33 4.09
N GLN A 38 -7.45 8.34 5.42
CA GLN A 38 -6.28 8.22 6.30
C GLN A 38 -5.52 6.90 6.06
N GLN A 39 -6.23 5.77 6.01
CA GLN A 39 -5.62 4.47 5.70
C GLN A 39 -5.02 4.43 4.28
N GLY A 40 -5.63 5.12 3.33
CA GLY A 40 -5.13 5.22 1.96
C GLY A 40 -3.81 5.98 1.90
N ILE A 41 -3.72 7.09 2.63
CA ILE A 41 -2.50 7.91 2.75
C ILE A 41 -1.40 7.10 3.44
N GLU A 42 -1.68 6.46 4.57
CA GLU A 42 -0.70 5.66 5.32
C GLU A 42 -0.13 4.52 4.45
N LYS A 43 -1.01 3.73 3.82
CA LYS A 43 -0.58 2.65 2.92
C LYS A 43 0.16 3.16 1.69
N GLY A 44 -0.20 4.35 1.21
CA GLY A 44 0.47 4.99 0.08
C GLY A 44 1.90 5.41 0.43
N ILE A 45 2.07 6.03 1.60
CA ILE A 45 3.38 6.46 2.12
C ILE A 45 4.26 5.24 2.39
N GLU A 46 3.76 4.22 3.10
CA GLU A 46 4.50 3.01 3.42
C GLU A 46 5.04 2.33 2.15
N LYS A 47 4.17 2.08 1.15
CA LYS A 47 4.57 1.52 -0.15
C LYS A 47 5.51 2.42 -0.93
N GLY A 48 5.37 3.74 -0.78
CA GLY A 48 6.25 4.71 -1.43
C GLY A 48 7.67 4.67 -0.85
N ILE A 49 7.78 4.57 0.48
CA ILE A 49 9.05 4.46 1.20
C ILE A 49 9.74 3.14 0.85
N GLU A 50 9.03 2.01 0.95
CA GLU A 50 9.57 0.68 0.63
C GLU A 50 10.17 0.64 -0.79
N LYS A 51 9.40 1.04 -1.79
CA LYS A 51 9.88 1.14 -3.18
C LYS A 51 11.01 2.15 -3.37
N GLY A 52 11.04 3.20 -2.55
CA GLY A 52 12.09 4.21 -2.57
C GLY A 52 13.42 3.65 -2.07
N ILE A 53 13.37 2.86 -1.00
CA ILE A 53 14.53 2.18 -0.41
C ILE A 53 15.10 1.16 -1.39
N GLU A 54 14.27 0.25 -1.93
CA GLU A 54 14.69 -0.77 -2.91
C GLU A 54 15.42 -0.14 -4.11
N LYS A 55 14.85 0.92 -4.69
CA LYS A 55 15.46 1.66 -5.80
C LYS A 55 16.77 2.34 -5.39
N GLY A 56 16.83 2.87 -4.17
CA GLY A 56 18.03 3.48 -3.62
C GLY A 56 19.18 2.49 -3.48
N GLU A 57 18.90 1.30 -2.95
CA GLU A 57 19.86 0.20 -2.80
C GLU A 57 20.38 -0.28 -4.15
N ALA A 58 19.49 -0.51 -5.12
CA ALA A 58 19.88 -0.89 -6.48
C ALA A 58 20.81 0.14 -7.14
N LEU A 59 20.52 1.44 -6.96
CA LEU A 59 21.36 2.53 -7.47
C LEU A 59 22.72 2.59 -6.78
N LEU A 60 22.76 2.37 -5.46
CA LEU A 60 24.00 2.30 -4.69
C LEU A 60 24.87 1.12 -5.15
N LEU A 61 24.28 -0.07 -5.26
CA LEU A 61 24.98 -1.27 -5.71
C LEU A 61 25.49 -1.11 -7.16
N ARG A 62 24.67 -0.57 -8.06
CA ARG A 62 25.10 -0.19 -9.41
C ARG A 62 26.33 0.71 -9.37
N ARG A 63 26.31 1.77 -8.56
CA ARG A 63 27.43 2.71 -8.46
C ARG A 63 28.70 2.05 -7.91
N GLN A 64 28.57 1.13 -6.97
CA GLN A 64 29.70 0.36 -6.44
C GLN A 64 30.29 -0.57 -7.50
N LEU A 65 29.44 -1.32 -8.21
CA LEU A 65 29.84 -2.21 -9.30
C LEU A 65 30.51 -1.42 -10.44
N MET A 66 29.97 -0.24 -10.79
CA MET A 66 30.56 0.60 -11.83
C MET A 66 31.97 1.08 -11.47
N ARG A 67 32.19 1.44 -10.20
CA ARG A 67 33.51 1.89 -9.74
C ARG A 67 34.52 0.74 -9.70
N ARG A 68 34.08 -0.46 -9.33
CA ARG A 68 34.97 -1.62 -9.12
C ARG A 68 35.26 -2.40 -10.40
N PHE A 69 34.26 -2.51 -11.29
CA PHE A 69 34.30 -3.37 -12.48
C PHE A 69 34.15 -2.60 -13.80
N GLY A 70 33.87 -1.29 -13.77
CA GLY A 70 33.69 -0.48 -14.97
C GLY A 70 32.27 -0.51 -15.51
N VAL A 71 32.08 -0.47 -16.82
CA VAL A 71 30.72 -0.43 -17.42
C VAL A 71 30.01 -1.75 -17.16
N LEU A 72 28.83 -1.70 -16.53
CA LEU A 72 28.02 -2.90 -16.34
C LEU A 72 27.38 -3.33 -17.66
N PRO A 73 27.38 -4.63 -17.97
CA PRO A 73 26.62 -5.15 -19.10
C PRO A 73 25.11 -5.07 -18.84
N GLU A 74 24.33 -4.96 -19.92
CA GLU A 74 22.86 -4.77 -19.90
C GLU A 74 22.12 -5.77 -18.98
N TRP A 75 22.51 -7.04 -19.00
CA TRP A 75 21.89 -8.08 -18.18
C TRP A 75 22.03 -7.81 -16.66
N ALA A 76 23.12 -7.17 -16.25
CA ALA A 76 23.37 -6.84 -14.85
C ALA A 76 22.55 -5.62 -14.41
N GLU A 77 22.37 -4.63 -15.30
CA GLU A 77 21.46 -3.51 -15.03
C GLU A 77 20.01 -3.97 -14.91
N GLN A 78 19.57 -4.89 -15.76
CA GLN A 78 18.22 -5.45 -15.68
C GLN A 78 17.99 -6.24 -14.39
N ARG A 79 18.97 -7.05 -13.95
CA ARG A 79 18.88 -7.73 -12.65
C ARG A 79 18.79 -6.73 -11.50
N LEU A 80 19.62 -5.70 -11.48
CA LEU A 80 19.60 -4.68 -10.43
C LEU A 80 18.28 -3.91 -10.38
N GLY A 81 17.66 -3.64 -11.53
CA GLY A 81 16.37 -2.93 -11.61
C GLY A 81 15.16 -3.76 -11.18
N GLN A 82 15.26 -5.09 -11.18
CA GLN A 82 14.19 -6.02 -10.79
C GLN A 82 14.45 -6.69 -9.44
N ALA A 83 15.67 -6.60 -8.91
CA ALA A 83 16.04 -7.21 -7.65
C ALA A 83 15.33 -6.54 -6.47
N THR A 84 14.80 -7.36 -5.58
CA THR A 84 14.28 -6.95 -4.27
C THR A 84 15.41 -6.65 -3.30
N THR A 85 15.15 -5.88 -2.23
CA THR A 85 16.16 -5.60 -1.17
C THR A 85 16.85 -6.88 -0.70
N THR A 86 16.10 -7.96 -0.48
CA THR A 86 16.66 -9.23 -0.01
C THR A 86 17.61 -9.89 -1.02
N GLU A 87 17.39 -9.69 -2.32
CA GLU A 87 18.28 -10.17 -3.39
C GLU A 87 19.50 -9.27 -3.61
N LEU A 88 19.43 -8.00 -3.21
CA LEU A 88 20.55 -7.04 -3.26
C LEU A 88 21.51 -7.21 -2.07
N GLU A 89 21.02 -7.69 -0.92
CA GLU A 89 21.79 -7.89 0.30
C GLU A 89 22.46 -9.27 0.42
N ALA A 90 22.07 -10.25 -0.40
CA ALA A 90 22.57 -11.63 -0.38
C ALA A 90 23.92 -11.81 -1.11
#